data_AF-A0A0S7Z034-F1
#
_entry.id   AF-A0A0S7Z034-F1
#
_cell.length_a   1.000
_cell.length_b   1.000
_cell.length_c   1.000
_cell.angle_alpha   90.00
_cell.angle_beta   90.00
_cell.angle_gamma   90.00
#
_symmetry.space_group_name_H-M   'P 1'
#
loop_
_entity.id
_entity.type
_entity.pdbx_description
1 polymer ?
#
loop_
_entity_poly.entity_id
_entity_poly.type
_entity_poly.pdbx_seq_one_letter_code
_entity_poly.pdbx_strand_id
1 'polypeptide(L)'
;MRYGIVRSSTLDLGVAKRNGIVRSDDRAVVTVAVLRQRDGSIAVPTEATISGIRRVLTGDSVALDFRAVSEGGSVSYIAETDIPDHGPVLLEIEARPTGTDTRLIARITHRFDKG
;
A
#
# COMPACT_ATOMS: atom_id res chain seq x y z
N MET A 1 7.73 6.00 6.69
CA MET A 1 6.88 5.07 5.91
C MET A 1 6.95 5.47 4.45
N ARG A 2 7.10 4.50 3.54
CA ARG A 2 7.02 4.71 2.09
C ARG A 2 5.79 3.99 1.55
N TYR A 3 5.20 4.54 0.50
CA TYR A 3 4.02 3.96 -0.13
C TYR A 3 4.09 4.13 -1.65
N GLY A 4 3.43 3.22 -2.36
CA GLY A 4 3.24 3.28 -3.81
C GLY A 4 1.83 2.82 -4.15
N ILE A 5 1.24 3.44 -5.17
CA ILE A 5 -0.09 3.11 -5.67
C ILE A 5 0.04 3.02 -7.17
N VAL A 6 -0.23 1.85 -7.74
CA VAL A 6 -0.12 1.60 -9.18
C VAL A 6 -1.29 0.76 -9.66
N ARG A 7 -1.62 0.86 -10.94
CA ARG A 7 -2.54 -0.09 -11.57
C ARG A 7 -1.91 -1.48 -11.57
N SER A 8 -2.71 -2.49 -11.24
CA SER A 8 -2.23 -3.88 -11.25
C SER A 8 -1.82 -4.34 -12.66
N SER A 9 -2.42 -3.79 -13.72
CA SER A 9 -2.00 -4.01 -15.11
C SER A 9 -0.55 -3.61 -15.39
N THR A 10 -0.04 -2.56 -14.73
CA THR A 10 1.33 -2.04 -14.92
C THR A 10 2.41 -2.86 -14.23
N LEU A 11 2.03 -3.81 -13.38
CA LEU A 11 2.99 -4.71 -12.75
C LEU A 11 3.60 -5.67 -13.77
N ASP A 12 4.88 -5.97 -13.57
CA ASP A 12 5.53 -7.08 -14.26
C ASP A 12 4.77 -8.39 -14.03
N LEU A 13 4.69 -9.22 -15.08
CA LEU A 13 3.95 -10.49 -15.03
C LEU A 13 4.50 -11.43 -13.95
N GLY A 14 5.83 -11.47 -13.79
CA GLY A 14 6.48 -12.27 -12.76
C GLY A 14 6.14 -11.76 -11.36
N VAL A 15 6.19 -10.45 -11.13
CA VAL A 15 5.80 -9.83 -9.84
C VAL A 15 4.34 -10.16 -9.51
N ALA A 16 3.43 -9.97 -10.46
CA ALA A 16 2.01 -10.23 -10.26
C ALA A 16 1.74 -11.71 -9.93
N LYS A 17 2.31 -12.65 -10.71
CA LYS A 17 2.17 -14.09 -10.47
C LYS A 17 2.72 -14.52 -9.12
N ARG A 18 3.94 -14.09 -8.76
CA ARG A 18 4.56 -14.43 -7.47
C ARG A 18 3.72 -13.96 -6.28
N ASN A 19 2.97 -12.88 -6.46
CA ASN A 19 2.14 -12.26 -5.43
C ASN A 19 0.64 -12.58 -5.58
N GLY A 20 0.25 -13.48 -6.49
CA GLY A 20 -1.17 -13.80 -6.70
C GLY A 20 -2.04 -12.58 -7.05
N ILE A 21 -1.44 -11.55 -7.64
CA ILE A 21 -2.11 -10.30 -8.04
C ILE A 21 -2.74 -10.50 -9.41
N VAL A 22 -4.03 -10.20 -9.54
CA VAL A 22 -4.70 -10.19 -10.84
C VAL A 22 -4.40 -8.87 -11.53
N ARG A 23 -3.74 -8.92 -12.69
CA ARG A 23 -3.45 -7.76 -13.53
C ARG A 23 -4.74 -7.28 -14.21
N SER A 24 -5.16 -6.06 -13.91
CA SER A 24 -6.34 -5.39 -14.45
C SER A 24 -6.15 -3.87 -14.44
N ASP A 25 -6.73 -3.18 -15.42
CA ASP A 25 -6.77 -1.70 -15.45
C ASP A 25 -7.78 -1.11 -14.47
N ASP A 26 -8.70 -1.94 -13.96
CA ASP A 26 -9.74 -1.57 -13.00
C ASP A 26 -9.34 -1.90 -11.54
N ARG A 27 -8.12 -2.41 -11.33
CA ARG A 27 -7.59 -2.73 -10.00
C ARG A 27 -6.26 -2.03 -9.76
N ALA A 28 -6.09 -1.54 -8.55
CA ALA A 28 -4.87 -0.95 -8.05
C ALA A 28 -4.23 -1.83 -6.97
N VAL A 29 -2.90 -1.73 -6.89
CA VAL A 29 -2.10 -2.32 -5.81
C VAL A 29 -1.52 -1.19 -4.99
N VAL A 30 -1.78 -1.23 -3.69
CA VAL A 30 -1.22 -0.34 -2.69
C VAL A 30 -0.09 -1.07 -2.00
N THR A 31 1.13 -0.55 -2.10
CA THR A 31 2.31 -1.09 -1.44
C THR A 31 2.75 -0.16 -0.33
N VAL A 32 3.06 -0.70 0.85
CA VAL A 32 3.53 0.03 2.03
C VAL A 32 4.81 -0.61 2.54
N ALA A 33 5.86 0.19 2.72
CA ALA A 33 7.09 -0.23 3.36
C ALA A 33 7.34 0.64 4.60
N VAL A 34 7.60 -0.03 5.72
CA VAL A 34 7.90 0.64 6.99
C VAL A 34 9.40 0.54 7.22
N LEU A 35 10.00 1.71 7.41
CA LEU A 35 11.43 1.85 7.64
C LEU A 35 11.62 2.48 9.01
N ARG A 36 12.52 1.91 9.80
CA ARG A 36 12.99 2.52 11.05
C ARG A 36 14.34 3.16 10.78
N GLN A 37 14.45 4.46 11.04
CA GLN A 37 15.76 5.06 11.21
C GLN A 37 16.26 4.74 12.61
N ARG A 38 17.49 4.24 12.72
CA ARG A 38 18.27 4.32 13.94
C ARG A 38 19.22 5.50 13.78
N ASP A 39 19.37 6.32 14.81
CA ASP A 39 20.12 7.58 14.74
C ASP A 39 21.48 7.40 14.03
N GLY A 40 21.70 8.19 12.97
CA GLY A 40 22.94 8.17 12.17
C GLY A 40 23.14 6.97 11.23
N SER A 41 22.17 6.06 11.11
CA SER A 41 22.30 4.83 10.30
C SER A 41 21.28 4.71 9.16
N ILE A 42 21.58 3.82 8.22
CA ILE A 42 20.71 3.51 7.07
C ILE A 42 19.36 3.01 7.58
N ALA A 43 18.27 3.56 7.04
CA ALA A 43 16.92 3.16 7.41
C ALA A 43 16.69 1.66 7.11
N VAL A 44 16.32 0.89 8.13
CA VAL A 44 16.16 -0.57 8.02
C VAL A 44 14.68 -0.92 7.84
N PRO A 45 14.32 -1.81 6.90
CA PRO A 45 12.99 -2.40 6.83
C PRO A 45 12.57 -2.97 8.18
N THR A 46 11.38 -2.65 8.64
CA THR A 46 10.87 -3.07 9.95
C THR A 46 9.46 -3.59 9.79
N GLU A 47 9.20 -4.75 10.38
CA GLU A 47 7.85 -5.31 10.44
C GLU A 47 6.89 -4.37 11.17
N ALA A 48 5.64 -4.37 10.73
CA ALA A 48 4.59 -3.53 11.26
C ALA A 48 3.22 -4.19 11.11
N THR A 49 2.30 -3.84 11.98
CA THR A 49 0.87 -4.05 11.72
C THR A 49 0.37 -2.91 10.85
N ILE A 50 -0.22 -3.24 9.70
CA ILE A 50 -0.77 -2.27 8.76
C ILE A 50 -2.28 -2.40 8.74
N SER A 51 -2.96 -1.26 8.79
CA SER A 51 -4.39 -1.15 8.51
C SER A 51 -4.62 0.02 7.57
N GLY A 52 -5.63 -0.07 6.71
CA GLY A 52 -6.00 1.09 5.91
C GLY A 52 -7.38 0.98 5.32
N ILE A 53 -7.84 2.10 4.79
CA ILE A 53 -9.11 2.21 4.08
C ILE A 53 -8.92 3.05 2.82
N ARG A 54 -9.69 2.72 1.78
CA ARG A 54 -9.91 3.56 0.60
C ARG A 54 -11.28 4.20 0.73
N ARG A 55 -11.34 5.53 0.72
CA ARG A 55 -12.57 6.32 0.69
C ARG A 55 -12.75 6.94 -0.69
N VAL A 56 -13.94 6.82 -1.26
CA VAL A 56 -14.38 7.68 -2.36
C VAL A 56 -14.93 8.97 -1.73
N LEU A 57 -14.65 10.13 -2.34
CA LEU A 57 -15.11 11.42 -1.78
C LEU A 57 -16.64 11.53 -1.66
N THR A 58 -17.38 10.71 -2.41
CA THR A 58 -18.85 10.67 -2.43
C THR A 58 -19.45 9.73 -1.39
N GLY A 59 -18.65 9.04 -0.58
CA GLY A 59 -19.18 8.29 0.57
C GLY A 59 -18.34 7.09 0.96
N ASP A 60 -18.44 6.01 0.19
CA ASP A 60 -18.07 4.68 0.68
C ASP A 60 -16.58 4.54 1.02
N SER A 61 -16.34 3.90 2.17
CA SER A 61 -15.03 3.46 2.62
C SER A 61 -14.93 1.95 2.56
N VAL A 62 -13.90 1.44 1.90
CA VAL A 62 -13.59 0.01 1.82
C VAL A 62 -12.28 -0.26 2.57
N ALA A 63 -12.26 -1.32 3.38
CA ALA A 63 -11.05 -1.76 4.05
C ALA A 63 -10.01 -2.26 3.05
N LEU A 64 -8.74 -1.97 3.32
CA LEU A 64 -7.61 -2.49 2.57
C LEU A 64 -7.03 -3.69 3.30
N ASP A 65 -7.17 -4.86 2.71
CA ASP A 65 -6.65 -6.11 3.26
C ASP A 65 -5.16 -6.25 2.95
N PHE A 66 -4.33 -5.70 3.82
CA PHE A 66 -2.88 -5.77 3.69
C PHE A 66 -2.34 -7.15 4.06
N ARG A 67 -1.52 -7.72 3.18
CA ARG A 67 -0.72 -8.91 3.45
C ARG A 67 0.77 -8.61 3.32
N ALA A 68 1.57 -9.23 4.19
CA ALA A 68 3.02 -9.11 4.14
C ALA A 68 3.60 -9.89 2.94
N VAL A 69 4.63 -9.32 2.34
CA VAL A 69 5.44 -9.88 1.25
C VAL A 69 6.90 -9.65 1.63
N SER A 70 7.67 -10.73 1.65
CA SER A 70 9.09 -10.69 1.98
C SER A 70 9.91 -11.00 0.73
N GLU A 71 10.75 -10.06 0.30
CA GLU A 71 11.67 -10.22 -0.82
C GLU A 71 13.07 -9.70 -0.42
N GLY A 72 14.10 -10.53 -0.59
CA GLY A 72 15.50 -10.11 -0.38
C GLY A 72 15.82 -9.55 1.02
N GLY A 73 15.13 -10.01 2.07
CA GLY A 73 15.32 -9.52 3.44
C GLY A 73 14.58 -8.20 3.76
N SER A 74 13.74 -7.71 2.85
CA SER A 74 12.84 -6.58 3.07
C SER A 74 11.40 -7.07 3.18
N VAL A 75 10.63 -6.47 4.09
CA VAL A 75 9.18 -6.70 4.22
C VAL A 75 8.41 -5.52 3.64
N SER A 76 7.47 -5.81 2.76
CA SER A 76 6.48 -4.87 2.24
C SER A 76 5.08 -5.41 2.50
N TYR A 77 4.11 -4.52 2.57
CA TYR A 77 2.71 -4.87 2.76
C TYR A 77 1.96 -4.45 1.52
N ILE A 78 1.22 -5.37 0.91
CA ILE A 78 0.43 -5.08 -0.28
C ILE A 78 -1.05 -5.30 0.01
N ALA A 79 -1.89 -4.43 -0.53
CA ALA A 79 -3.33 -4.61 -0.61
C ALA A 79 -3.79 -4.35 -2.04
N GLU A 80 -4.78 -5.10 -2.49
CA GLU A 80 -5.45 -4.85 -3.77
C GLU A 80 -6.76 -4.10 -3.50
N THR A 81 -7.13 -3.21 -4.40
CA THR A 81 -8.42 -2.50 -4.35
C THR A 81 -8.88 -2.19 -5.75
N ASP A 82 -10.19 -2.09 -5.96
CA ASP A 82 -10.72 -1.63 -7.24
C ASP A 82 -10.39 -0.14 -7.46
N ILE A 83 -10.42 0.29 -8.71
CA ILE A 83 -10.30 1.69 -9.12
C ILE A 83 -11.72 2.19 -9.37
N PRO A 84 -12.21 3.19 -8.61
CA PRO A 84 -13.53 3.73 -8.84
C PRO A 84 -13.59 4.50 -10.16
N ASP A 85 -14.75 4.47 -10.82
CA ASP A 85 -14.98 5.06 -12.14
C ASP A 85 -14.76 6.57 -12.17
N HIS A 86 -14.94 7.24 -11.03
CA HIS A 86 -14.99 8.69 -10.94
C HIS A 86 -14.22 9.27 -9.75
N GLY A 87 -13.44 10.31 -10.05
CA GLY A 87 -12.82 11.17 -9.05
C GLY A 87 -11.59 10.56 -8.37
N PRO A 88 -10.90 11.37 -7.55
CA PRO A 88 -9.82 10.87 -6.72
C PRO A 88 -10.37 10.05 -5.54
N VAL A 89 -9.54 9.13 -5.05
CA VAL A 89 -9.76 8.41 -3.80
C VAL A 89 -8.85 8.96 -2.70
N LEU A 90 -9.32 8.89 -1.46
CA LEU A 90 -8.49 9.09 -0.28
C LEU A 90 -8.12 7.73 0.31
N LEU A 91 -6.82 7.45 0.39
CA LEU A 91 -6.27 6.30 1.09
C LEU A 91 -5.78 6.76 2.47
N GLU A 92 -6.35 6.20 3.53
CA GLU A 92 -5.88 6.41 4.89
C GLU A 92 -5.17 5.13 5.33
N ILE A 93 -3.85 5.21 5.52
CA ILE A 93 -3.00 4.08 5.87
C ILE A 93 -2.37 4.37 7.22
N GLU A 94 -2.42 3.38 8.08
CA GLU A 94 -1.77 3.38 9.38
C GLU A 94 -0.81 2.21 9.48
N ALA A 95 0.40 2.50 9.96
CA ALA A 95 1.39 1.51 10.29
C ALA A 95 1.81 1.63 11.76
N ARG A 96 1.87 0.50 12.45
CA ARG A 96 2.44 0.37 13.79
C ARG A 96 3.68 -0.52 13.72
N PRO A 97 4.90 0.04 13.68
CA PRO A 97 6.13 -0.75 13.65
C PRO A 97 6.25 -1.61 14.92
N THR A 98 6.62 -2.88 14.76
CA THR A 98 6.78 -3.82 15.87
C THR A 98 7.80 -3.32 16.90
N GLY A 99 7.48 -3.43 18.19
CA GLY A 99 8.39 -2.99 19.27
C GLY A 99 8.49 -1.47 19.41
N THR A 100 7.48 -0.72 18.94
CA THR A 100 7.28 0.71 19.24
C THR A 100 5.80 1.00 19.44
N ASP A 101 5.48 2.00 20.26
CA ASP A 101 4.11 2.55 20.36
C ASP A 101 3.85 3.64 19.32
N THR A 102 4.80 3.86 18.41
CA THR A 102 4.69 4.89 17.38
C THR A 102 3.65 4.49 16.34
N ARG A 103 2.69 5.39 16.10
CA ARG A 103 1.74 5.30 15.01
C ARG A 103 2.21 6.16 13.83
N LEU A 104 2.40 5.55 12.68
CA LEU A 104 2.67 6.25 11.42
C LEU A 104 1.36 6.32 10.63
N ILE A 105 0.96 7.51 10.20
CA ILE A 105 -0.27 7.72 9.42
C ILE A 105 0.11 8.39 8.10
N ALA A 106 -0.41 7.87 6.99
CA ALA A 106 -0.41 8.55 5.70
C ALA A 106 -1.85 8.73 5.22
N ARG A 107 -2.13 9.92 4.71
CA ARG A 107 -3.37 10.27 4.02
C ARG A 107 -3.01 10.68 2.60
N ILE A 108 -3.47 9.91 1.63
CA ILE A 108 -3.02 10.04 0.25
C ILE A 108 -4.25 10.23 -0.63
N THR A 109 -4.37 11.40 -1.24
CA THR A 109 -5.34 11.62 -2.32
C THR A 109 -4.71 11.15 -3.61
N HIS A 110 -5.29 10.14 -4.24
CA HIS A 110 -4.78 9.58 -5.50
C HIS A 110 -5.84 9.67 -6.59
N ARG A 111 -5.43 10.11 -7.78
CA ARG A 111 -6.27 10.11 -8.99
C ARG A 111 -5.69 9.10 -9.95
N PHE A 112 -6.54 8.21 -10.43
CA PHE A 112 -6.21 7.27 -11.48
C PHE A 112 -6.56 7.94 -12.82
N ASP A 113 -5.56 8.45 -13.54
CA ASP A 113 -5.79 9.05 -14.86
C ASP A 113 -6.26 7.98 -15.85
N LYS A 114 -7.29 8.25 -16.65
CA LYS A 114 -7.77 7.31 -17.67
C LYS A 114 -6.60 7.02 -18.64
N GLY A 115 -6.28 5.73 -18.77
CA GLY A 115 -5.31 5.25 -19.76
C GLY A 115 -5.83 5.37 -21.17
#